data_AF-A0A813GX87-F1
#
_entry.id   AF-A0A813GX87-F1
#
_cell.length_a   1.000
_cell.length_b   1.000
_cell.length_c   1.000
_cell.angle_alpha   90.00
_cell.angle_beta   90.00
_cell.angle_gamma   90.00
#
_symmetry.space_group_name_H-M   'P 1'
#
loop_
_entity.id
_entity.type
_entity.pdbx_description
1 polymer ?
#
loop_
_entity_poly.entity_id
_entity_poly.type
_entity_poly.pdbx_seq_one_letter_code
_entity_poly.pdbx_strand_id
1 'polypeptide(L)'
;GTFGLIARWIPEKTRYKVQILAGPDKWGPILAECFDPSLLPVELGGAKELTLQGLCPSLQMVEEQKFVDPAISNVEVKEAEVNN
;
A
#
# COMPACT_ATOMS: atom_id res chain seq x y z
N GLY A 1 -13.09 18.37 -15.46
CA GLY A 1 -12.47 17.41 -14.52
C GLY A 1 -12.65 15.98 -15.02
N THR A 2 -11.76 15.07 -14.63
CA THR A 2 -11.70 13.67 -15.10
C THR A 2 -13.05 12.93 -14.99
N PHE A 3 -13.85 13.23 -13.96
CA PHE A 3 -15.20 12.67 -13.81
C PHE A 3 -16.10 12.88 -15.03
N GLY A 4 -16.05 14.06 -15.68
CA GLY A 4 -16.88 14.34 -16.87
C GLY A 4 -16.53 13.48 -18.08
N LEU A 5 -15.29 12.99 -18.18
CA LEU A 5 -14.85 12.11 -19.27
C LEU A 5 -15.44 10.71 -19.12
N ILE A 6 -15.57 10.24 -17.87
CA ILE A 6 -16.02 8.89 -17.52
C ILE A 6 -17.51 8.81 -17.19
N ALA A 7 -18.16 9.93 -16.87
CA ALA A 7 -19.55 9.95 -16.39
C ALA A 7 -20.54 9.29 -17.34
N ARG A 8 -20.29 9.35 -18.66
CA ARG A 8 -21.11 8.69 -19.69
C ARG A 8 -21.12 7.16 -19.59
N TRP A 9 -20.08 6.55 -19.01
CA TRP A 9 -19.98 5.11 -18.82
C TRP A 9 -20.52 4.66 -17.44
N ILE A 10 -20.86 5.62 -16.58
CA ILE A 10 -21.39 5.36 -15.24
C ILE A 10 -22.93 5.42 -15.32
N PRO A 11 -23.65 4.37 -14.86
CA PRO A 11 -25.10 4.39 -14.79
C PRO A 11 -25.62 5.58 -13.99
N GLU A 12 -26.76 6.12 -14.38
CA GLU A 12 -27.33 7.32 -13.75
C GLU A 12 -27.52 7.14 -12.23
N LYS A 13 -28.05 5.99 -11.82
CA LYS A 13 -28.21 5.61 -10.39
C LYS A 13 -26.90 5.65 -9.61
N THR A 14 -25.77 5.37 -10.26
CA THR A 14 -24.44 5.41 -9.63
C THR A 14 -23.90 6.84 -9.60
N ARG A 15 -24.16 7.66 -10.63
CA ARG A 15 -23.73 9.07 -10.65
C ARG A 15 -24.31 9.87 -9.48
N TYR A 16 -25.56 9.64 -9.09
CA TYR A 16 -26.18 10.31 -7.95
C TYR A 16 -25.53 10.00 -6.59
N LYS A 17 -24.72 8.93 -6.50
CA LYS A 17 -24.01 8.54 -5.28
C LYS A 17 -22.59 9.09 -5.20
N VAL A 18 -22.10 9.72 -6.26
CA VAL A 18 -20.73 10.25 -6.32
C VAL A 18 -20.72 11.65 -5.73
N GLN A 19 -19.94 11.84 -4.67
CA GLN A 19 -19.60 13.16 -4.14
C GLN A 19 -18.13 13.44 -4.42
N ILE A 20 -17.85 14.53 -5.13
CA ILE A 20 -16.47 14.97 -5.40
C ILE A 20 -16.10 15.96 -4.32
N LEU A 21 -15.30 15.48 -3.37
CA LEU A 21 -14.76 16.31 -2.30
C LEU A 21 -13.37 16.82 -2.74
N ALA A 22 -13.07 18.08 -2.45
CA ALA A 22 -11.87 18.76 -2.96
C ALA A 22 -10.61 18.37 -2.14
N GLY A 23 -9.90 19.35 -1.56
CA GLY A 23 -8.72 19.11 -0.73
C GLY A 23 -9.03 18.59 0.67
N PRO A 24 -7.99 18.26 1.46
CA PRO A 24 -8.10 17.75 2.83
C PRO A 24 -9.03 18.56 3.75
N ASP A 25 -8.97 19.89 3.65
CA ASP A 25 -9.80 20.79 4.45
C ASP A 25 -11.31 20.65 4.16
N LYS A 26 -11.66 20.08 2.99
CA LYS A 26 -13.05 19.87 2.56
C LYS A 26 -13.53 18.46 2.84
N TRP A 27 -12.71 17.44 2.58
CA TRP A 27 -13.14 16.06 2.81
C TRP A 27 -12.95 15.60 4.26
N GLY A 28 -12.00 16.15 5.01
CA GLY A 28 -11.69 15.75 6.39
C GLY A 28 -12.90 15.77 7.33
N PRO A 29 -13.64 16.90 7.42
CA PRO A 29 -14.83 16.97 8.26
C PRO A 29 -15.93 15.97 7.87
N ILE A 30 -16.11 15.73 6.56
CA ILE A 30 -17.12 14.79 6.05
C ILE A 30 -16.74 13.36 6.41
N LEU A 31 -15.46 12.99 6.27
CA LEU A 31 -15.00 11.65 6.67
C LEU A 31 -15.14 11.43 8.17
N ALA A 32 -14.85 12.44 9.01
CA ALA A 32 -15.01 12.36 10.46
C ALA A 32 -16.47 12.21 10.91
N GLU A 33 -17.43 12.72 10.14
CA GLU A 33 -18.87 12.53 10.40
C GLU A 33 -19.36 11.15 9.97
N CYS A 34 -18.82 10.62 8.87
CA CYS A 34 -19.29 9.39 8.26
C CYS A 34 -18.58 8.12 8.75
N PHE A 35 -17.37 8.25 9.29
CA PHE A 35 -16.51 7.12 9.66
C PHE A 35 -15.92 7.29 11.06
N ASP A 36 -15.68 6.16 11.72
CA ASP A 36 -14.90 6.11 12.96
C ASP A 36 -13.42 6.42 12.64
N PRO A 37 -12.83 7.49 13.23
CA PRO A 37 -11.43 7.85 12.99
C PRO A 37 -10.42 6.76 13.32
N SER A 38 -10.75 5.84 14.24
CA SER A 38 -9.87 4.72 14.62
C SER A 38 -9.72 3.66 13.53
N LEU A 39 -10.69 3.59 12.61
CA LEU A 39 -10.71 2.66 11.48
C LEU A 39 -10.20 3.31 10.19
N LEU A 40 -10.20 4.64 10.14
CA LEU A 40 -9.80 5.40 8.97
C LEU A 40 -8.26 5.43 8.83
N PRO A 41 -7.71 5.28 7.62
CA PRO A 41 -6.28 5.39 7.37
C PRO A 41 -5.68 6.73 7.78
N VAL A 42 -4.41 6.72 8.20
CA VAL A 42 -3.68 7.96 8.56
C VAL A 42 -3.63 8.95 7.40
N GLU A 43 -3.49 8.47 6.16
CA GLU A 43 -3.49 9.29 4.94
C GLU A 43 -4.81 10.03 4.71
N LEU A 44 -5.89 9.53 5.32
CA LEU A 44 -7.22 10.13 5.30
C LEU A 44 -7.55 10.83 6.63
N GLY A 45 -6.55 11.14 7.47
CA GLY A 45 -6.72 11.85 8.73
C GLY A 45 -7.24 11.00 9.90
N GLY A 46 -7.21 9.67 9.76
CA GLY A 46 -7.53 8.73 10.84
C GLY A 46 -6.31 8.26 11.62
N ALA A 47 -6.48 7.17 12.38
CA ALA A 47 -5.44 6.59 13.23
C ALA A 47 -4.96 5.20 12.77
N LYS A 48 -5.53 4.64 11.70
CA LYS A 48 -5.21 3.28 11.25
C LYS A 48 -4.03 3.27 10.28
N GLU A 49 -2.96 2.58 10.64
CA GLU A 49 -1.88 2.26 9.70
C GLU A 49 -2.33 1.16 8.73
N LEU A 50 -2.15 1.41 7.43
CA LEU A 50 -2.41 0.42 6.38
C LEU A 50 -1.19 -0.45 6.17
N THR A 51 -1.35 -1.77 6.32
CA THR A 51 -0.31 -2.75 6.01
C THR A 51 -0.70 -3.57 4.80
N LEU A 52 0.29 -3.95 3.96
CA LEU A 52 0.05 -4.83 2.81
C LEU A 52 -0.57 -6.16 3.24
N GLN A 53 -0.17 -6.68 4.39
CA GLN A 53 -0.72 -7.90 4.96
C GLN A 53 -2.19 -7.75 5.38
N GLY A 54 -2.60 -6.57 5.85
CA GLY A 54 -4.00 -6.27 6.17
C GLY A 54 -4.88 -6.05 4.93
N LEU A 55 -4.32 -5.46 3.87
CA LEU A 55 -5.03 -5.19 2.61
C LEU A 55 -5.11 -6.41 1.69
N CYS A 56 -4.09 -7.26 1.72
CA CYS A 56 -4.02 -8.48 0.93
C CYS A 56 -3.48 -9.65 1.78
N PRO A 57 -4.34 -10.27 2.61
CA PRO A 57 -3.94 -11.37 3.48
C PRO A 57 -3.39 -12.60 2.73
N SER A 58 -3.80 -12.76 1.47
CA SER A 58 -3.39 -13.86 0.58
C SER A 58 -2.04 -13.65 -0.11
N LEU A 59 -1.46 -12.44 -0.05
CA LEU A 59 -0.06 -12.21 -0.44
C LEU A 59 0.83 -12.49 0.77
N GLN A 60 0.76 -13.72 1.31
CA GLN A 60 1.86 -14.20 2.14
C GLN A 60 3.08 -14.28 1.21
N MET A 61 4.07 -13.46 1.53
CA MET A 61 5.35 -13.45 0.84
C MET A 61 5.82 -14.89 0.72
N VAL A 62 6.06 -15.33 -0.52
CA VAL A 62 7.00 -16.41 -0.76
C VAL A 62 8.26 -15.95 -0.04
N GLU A 63 8.62 -16.67 1.01
CA GLU A 63 9.86 -16.49 1.76
C GLU A 63 10.97 -16.20 0.74
N GLU A 64 11.77 -15.15 0.97
CA GLU A 64 12.94 -14.88 0.13
C GLU A 64 13.79 -16.15 0.10
N GLN A 65 13.58 -16.98 -0.93
CA GLN A 65 14.55 -17.98 -1.29
C GLN A 65 15.76 -17.17 -1.71
N LYS A 66 16.72 -17.01 -0.79
CA LYS A 66 18.09 -16.71 -1.15
C LYS A 66 18.42 -17.67 -2.28
N PHE A 67 18.49 -17.13 -3.50
CA PHE A 67 18.98 -17.87 -4.63
C PHE A 67 20.46 -18.08 -4.34
N VAL A 68 20.79 -19.21 -3.71
CA VAL A 68 22.16 -19.66 -3.59
C VAL A 68 22.51 -20.10 -5.00
N ASP A 69 23.21 -19.22 -5.73
CA ASP A 69 23.74 -19.56 -7.04
C ASP A 69 24.68 -20.77 -6.88
N PRO A 70 24.35 -21.95 -7.45
CA PRO A 70 25.20 -23.12 -7.33
C PRO A 70 26.57 -22.92 -8.00
N ALA A 71 26.76 -21.87 -8.81
CA ALA A 71 28.04 -21.51 -9.39
C ALA A 71 29.05 -20.92 -8.40
N ILE A 72 28.61 -20.47 -7.21
CA ILE A 72 29.50 -20.05 -6.12
C ILE A 72 29.61 -21.21 -5.12
N SER A 73 29.99 -22.38 -5.60
CA SER A 73 30.52 -23.45 -4.75
C SER A 73 31.96 -23.11 -4.40
N ASN A 74 32.26 -22.97 -3.11
CA ASN A 74 33.59 -23.07 -2.51
C ASN A 74 34.67 -22.17 -3.14
N VAL A 75 34.67 -20.89 -2.78
CA VAL A 75 35.95 -20.19 -2.69
C VAL A 75 36.54 -20.54 -1.33
N GLU A 76 37.41 -21.55 -1.29
CA GLU A 76 38.41 -21.68 -0.23
C GLU A 76 39.19 -20.37 -0.17
N VAL A 77 38.93 -19.54 0.83
CA VAL A 77 39.87 -18.48 1.19
C VAL A 77 41.02 -19.15 1.92
N LYS A 78 42.04 -19.56 1.16
CA LYS A 78 43.38 -19.79 1.71
C LYS A 78 44.16 -18.48 1.66
N GLU A 79 45.02 -18.35 2.66
CA GLU A 79 46.12 -17.39 2.84
C GLU A 79 45.75 -16.11 3.64
N ALA A 80 46.53 -15.69 4.64
CA ALA A 80 47.81 -16.16 5.16
C ALA A 80 47.95 -15.80 6.65
N GLU A 81 48.66 -16.64 7.40
CA GLU A 81 49.21 -16.30 8.71
C GLU A 81 50.11 -15.07 8.58
N VAL A 82 49.71 -13.96 9.19
CA VAL A 82 50.60 -12.82 9.45
C VAL A 82 51.38 -13.16 10.70
N ASN A 83 52.60 -13.68 10.52
CA ASN A 83 53.56 -13.81 11.60
C ASN A 83 54.01 -12.42 12.09
N ASN A 84 54.09 -12.33 13.40
CA ASN A 84 54.42 -11.17 14.24
C ASN A 84 55.81 -10.59 13.96
#